data_AF-A0A2R6FG41-F1
#
_entry.id   AF-A0A2R6FG41-F1
#
_cell.length_a   1.000
_cell.length_b   1.000
_cell.length_c   1.000
_cell.angle_alpha   90.00
_cell.angle_beta   90.00
_cell.angle_gamma   90.00
#
_symmetry.space_group_name_H-M   'P 1'
#
loop_
_entity.id
_entity.type
_entity.pdbx_description
1 polymer ?
#
loop_
_entity_poly.entity_id
_entity_poly.type
_entity_poly.pdbx_seq_one_letter_code
_entity_poly.pdbx_strand_id
1 'polypeptide(L)' 'VAVMPLLAFGVFTLLAASQAAVTTAGLMFGMPSAVSTYVYASELGGDARFASVNVFVTTVASLLVVAVAIQVLA' A
#
# COMPACT_ATOMS: atom_id res chain seq x y z
N VAL A 1 -2.99 -1.65 -5.11
CA VAL A 1 -2.30 -0.54 -4.41
C VAL A 1 -3.25 0.37 -3.61
N ALA A 2 -4.47 0.69 -4.07
CA ALA A 2 -5.37 1.62 -3.36
C ALA A 2 -6.14 1.04 -2.16
N VAL A 3 -6.29 -0.28 -2.07
CA VAL A 3 -7.08 -0.92 -1.01
C VAL A 3 -6.48 -0.68 0.38
N MET A 4 -5.18 -0.94 0.53
CA MET A 4 -4.46 -0.76 1.80
C MET A 4 -4.53 0.66 2.38
N PRO A 5 -4.27 1.75 1.64
CA PRO A 5 -4.37 3.10 2.18
C PRO A 5 -5.82 3.50 2.52
N LEU A 6 -6.82 3.04 1.76
CA LEU A 6 -8.23 3.27 2.09
C LEU A 6 -8.63 2.56 3.38
N LEU A 7 -8.17 1.32 3.57
CA LEU A 7 -8.36 0.59 4.82
C LEU A 7 -7.65 1.28 5.99
N ALA A 8 -6.42 1.75 5.80
CA ALA A 8 -5.69 2.49 6.82
C ALA A 8 -6.42 3.77 7.23
N PHE A 9 -6.87 4.57 6.25
CA PHE A 9 -7.68 5.76 6.52
C PHE A 9 -8.94 5.40 7.31
N GLY A 10 -9.75 4.45 6.80
CA GLY A 10 -10.99 4.03 7.47
C GLY A 10 -10.78 3.54 8.89
N VAL A 11 -9.83 2.62 9.11
CA VAL A 11 -9.55 2.04 10.43
C VAL A 11 -9.03 3.08 11.41
N PHE A 12 -8.03 3.89 11.03
CA PHE A 12 -7.44 4.87 11.94
C PHE A 12 -8.43 6.01 12.26
N THR A 13 -9.28 6.40 11.31
CA THR A 13 -10.38 7.34 11.58
C THR A 13 -11.43 6.74 12.52
N LEU A 14 -11.83 5.48 12.33
CA LEU A 14 -12.79 4.80 13.21
C LEU A 14 -12.28 4.66 14.65
N LEU A 15 -10.96 4.51 14.83
CA LEU A 15 -10.31 4.46 16.13
C LEU A 15 -10.07 5.84 16.75
N ALA A 16 -10.54 6.93 16.11
CA ALA A 16 -10.30 8.31 16.52
C ALA A 16 -8.80 8.61 16.74
N ALA A 17 -7.94 8.04 15.89
CA ALA A 17 -6.50 8.28 15.95
C ALA A 17 -6.19 9.75 15.65
N SER A 18 -5.03 10.22 16.13
CA SER A 18 -4.58 11.59 15.84
C SER A 18 -4.40 11.81 14.34
N GLN A 19 -4.53 13.06 13.89
CA GLN A 19 -4.33 13.40 12.48
C GLN A 19 -2.95 12.94 11.98
N ALA A 20 -1.90 13.14 12.80
CA ALA A 20 -0.56 12.65 12.47
C ALA A 20 -0.54 11.13 12.25
N ALA A 21 -1.22 10.35 13.09
CA ALA A 21 -1.29 8.90 12.93
C ALA A 21 -2.06 8.49 11.66
N VAL A 22 -3.17 9.16 11.34
CA VAL A 22 -3.94 8.91 10.11
C VAL A 22 -3.11 9.22 8.86
N THR A 23 -2.42 10.36 8.83
CA THR A 23 -1.55 10.75 7.70
C THR A 23 -0.39 9.78 7.55
N THR A 24 0.30 9.44 8.64
CA THR A 24 1.40 8.46 8.60
C THR A 24 0.91 7.09 8.13
N ALA A 25 -0.22 6.60 8.65
CA ALA A 25 -0.78 5.32 8.23
C ALA A 25 -1.18 5.34 6.74
N GLY A 26 -1.85 6.39 6.27
CA GLY A 26 -2.22 6.53 4.86
C GLY A 26 -1.00 6.48 3.93
N LEU A 27 0.09 7.16 4.31
CA LEU A 27 1.35 7.15 3.55
C LEU A 27 2.05 5.77 3.58
N MET A 28 2.18 5.16 4.76
CA MET A 28 2.83 3.86 4.91
C MET A 28 2.07 2.75 4.16
N PHE A 29 0.74 2.75 4.24
CA PHE A 29 -0.09 1.77 3.55
C PHE A 29 -0.25 2.07 2.04
N GLY A 30 0.06 3.28 1.60
CA GLY A 30 0.16 3.65 0.18
C GLY A 30 1.41 3.11 -0.51
N MET A 31 2.36 2.52 0.23
CA MET A 31 3.54 1.87 -0.33
C MET A 31 3.17 0.68 -1.23
N PRO A 32 4.00 0.36 -2.23
CA PRO A 32 3.72 -0.74 -3.15
C PRO A 32 3.81 -2.11 -2.49
N SER A 33 3.41 -3.16 -3.22
CA SER A 33 3.61 -4.53 -2.75
C SER A 33 5.11 -4.83 -2.58
N ALA A 34 5.45 -5.53 -1.49
CA ALA A 34 6.83 -5.84 -1.17
C ALA A 34 7.43 -6.85 -2.17
N VAL A 35 8.74 -6.73 -2.42
CA VAL A 35 9.47 -7.67 -3.29
C VAL A 35 9.42 -9.10 -2.72
N SER A 36 9.30 -9.26 -1.40
CA SER A 36 9.14 -10.57 -0.76
C SER A 36 7.88 -11.33 -1.21
N THR A 37 6.85 -10.64 -1.74
CA THR A 37 5.68 -11.28 -2.33
C THR A 37 6.05 -12.19 -3.51
N TYR A 38 7.08 -11.84 -4.29
CA TYR A 38 7.61 -12.71 -5.34
C TYR A 38 8.24 -13.99 -4.74
N VAL A 39 9.02 -13.84 -3.67
CA VAL A 39 9.65 -14.98 -2.98
C VAL A 39 8.57 -15.90 -2.41
N TYR A 40 7.59 -15.35 -1.69
CA TYR A 40 6.48 -16.15 -1.14
C TYR A 40 5.65 -16.83 -2.23
N ALA A 41 5.37 -16.17 -3.35
CA ALA A 41 4.69 -16.81 -4.47
C ALA A 41 5.50 -17.96 -5.05
N SER A 42 6.83 -17.83 -5.13
CA SER A 42 7.73 -18.87 -5.65
C SER A 42 7.81 -20.08 -4.71
N GLU A 43 7.94 -19.84 -3.40
CA GLU A 43 8.12 -20.89 -2.39
C GLU A 43 6.81 -21.60 -2.01
N LEU A 44 5.66 -20.93 -2.11
CA LEU A 44 4.36 -21.46 -1.69
C LEU A 44 3.51 -22.01 -2.85
N GLY A 45 4.11 -22.21 -4.04
CA GLY A 45 3.43 -22.76 -5.22
C GLY A 45 2.46 -21.81 -5.90
N GLY A 46 2.63 -20.50 -5.71
CA GLY A 46 1.88 -19.46 -6.42
C GLY A 46 2.48 -19.10 -7.79
N ASP A 47 1.87 -18.13 -8.46
CA ASP A 47 2.38 -17.61 -9.74
C ASP A 47 3.43 -16.50 -9.49
N ALA A 48 4.71 -16.89 -9.59
CA ALA A 48 5.83 -15.98 -9.43
C ALA A 48 5.87 -14.86 -10.49
N ARG A 49 5.40 -15.13 -11.71
CA ARG A 49 5.38 -14.11 -12.78
C ARG A 49 4.31 -13.07 -12.48
N PHE A 50 3.12 -13.51 -12.08
CA PHE A 50 2.06 -12.61 -11.65
C PHE A 50 2.49 -11.77 -10.44
N ALA A 51 3.12 -12.38 -9.44
CA ALA A 51 3.62 -11.66 -8.27
C ALA A 51 4.66 -10.59 -8.65
N SER A 52 5.60 -10.90 -9.56
CA SER A 52 6.58 -9.94 -10.06
C SER A 52 5.92 -8.77 -10.82
N VAL A 53 4.98 -9.06 -11.72
CA VAL A 53 4.22 -8.02 -12.43
C VAL A 53 3.42 -7.17 -11.46
N ASN A 54 2.78 -7.77 -10.45
CA ASN A 54 2.05 -7.03 -9.42
C ASN A 54 2.99 -6.11 -8.62
N VAL A 55 4.17 -6.56 -8.21
CA VAL A 55 5.16 -5.70 -7.52
C VAL A 55 5.55 -4.52 -8.42
N PHE A 56 5.86 -4.75 -9.68
CA PHE A 56 6.18 -3.67 -10.63
C PHE A 56 5.03 -2.68 -10.81
N VAL A 57 3.83 -3.18 -11.15
CA VAL A 57 2.65 -2.33 -11.39
C VAL A 57 2.29 -1.54 -10.14
N THR A 58 2.34 -2.16 -8.96
CA THR A 58 2.04 -1.44 -7.71
C THR A 58 3.13 -0.44 -7.35
N THR A 59 4.39 -0.66 -7.72
CA THR A 59 5.49 0.31 -7.56
C THR A 59 5.27 1.56 -8.40
N VAL A 60 4.86 1.40 -9.66
CA VAL A 60 4.55 2.55 -10.50
C VAL A 60 3.29 3.26 -10.01
N ALA A 61 2.24 2.49 -9.68
CA ALA A 61 0.97 3.04 -9.24
C ALA A 61 1.05 3.70 -7.84
N SER A 62 1.95 3.25 -6.96
CA SER A 62 2.11 3.84 -5.62
C SER A 62 2.63 5.28 -5.69
N LEU A 63 3.39 5.66 -6.72
CA LEU A 63 3.82 7.04 -6.91
C LEU A 63 2.62 7.99 -6.98
N LEU A 64 1.60 7.61 -7.74
CA LEU A 64 0.35 8.39 -7.84
C LEU A 64 -0.45 8.35 -6.55
N VAL A 65 -0.58 7.17 -5.94
CA VAL A 65 -1.34 7.00 -4.69
C VAL A 65 -0.73 7.83 -3.56
N VAL A 66 0.60 7.80 -3.39
CA VAL A 66 1.31 8.57 -2.37
C VAL A 66 1.24 10.05 -2.68
N ALA A 67 1.40 10.47 -3.94
CA ALA A 67 1.25 11.88 -4.31
C ALA A 67 -0.14 12.42 -3.94
N VAL A 68 -1.21 11.67 -4.26
CA VAL A 68 -2.58 12.04 -3.87
C VAL A 68 -2.75 12.02 -2.36
N ALA A 69 -2.22 11.00 -1.66
CA ALA A 69 -2.31 10.90 -0.21
C ALA A 69 -1.66 12.10 0.50
N ILE A 70 -0.52 12.58 0.00
CA ILE A 70 0.11 13.82 0.51
C ILE A 70 -0.84 15.00 0.32
N GLN A 71 -1.42 15.20 -0.86
CA GLN A 71 -2.31 16.34 -1.12
C GLN A 71 -3.61 16.32 -0.29
N VAL A 72 -4.07 15.14 0.13
CA VAL A 72 -5.35 14.96 0.83
C VAL A 72 -5.18 14.87 2.35
N LEU A 73 -4.06 14.34 2.83
CA LEU A 73 -3.83 14.05 4.25
C LEU A 73 -2.79 14.94 4.92
N ALA A 74 -1.94 15.63 4.16
CA ALA A 74 -0.95 16.58 4.68
C ALA A 74 -1.47 18.02 4.53
#